data_AF-A0A5B8U557-F1
#
_entry.id   AF-A0A5B8U557-F1
#
_cell.length_a   1.000
_cell.length_b   1.000
_cell.length_c   1.000
_cell.angle_alpha   90.00
_cell.angle_beta   90.00
_cell.angle_gamma   90.00
#
_symmetry.space_group_name_H-M   'P 1'
#
loop_
_entity.id
_entity.type
_entity.pdbx_description
1 polymer ?
#
loop_
_entity_poly.entity_id
_entity_poly.type
_entity_poly.pdbx_seq_one_letter_code
_entity_poly.pdbx_strand_id
1 'polypeptide(L)' 'MTGVPSAEVLEPQAVAEWLHIDVTWVLAAIARADLPVLGYRSDGVPLLATDEVQAWLRRPTLADDET' A
#
# COMPACT_ATOMS: atom_id res chain seq x y z
N MET A 1 -17.20 -13.30 19.53
CA MET A 1 -16.15 -13.58 18.54
C MET A 1 -16.00 -12.36 17.65
N THR A 2 -15.15 -11.41 18.01
CA THR A 2 -14.75 -10.31 17.13
C THR A 2 -13.73 -10.89 16.15
N GLY A 3 -14.21 -11.39 15.01
CA GLY A 3 -13.33 -11.79 13.93
C GLY A 3 -12.50 -10.57 13.54
N VAL A 4 -11.20 -10.63 13.76
CA VAL A 4 -10.26 -9.64 13.22
C VAL A 4 -10.53 -9.61 11.72
N PRO A 5 -10.84 -8.45 11.11
CA PRO A 5 -11.03 -8.41 9.67
C PRO A 5 -9.74 -8.95 9.05
N SER A 6 -9.86 -10.01 8.25
CA SER A 6 -8.74 -10.55 7.50
C SER A 6 -8.14 -9.40 6.71
N ALA A 7 -6.88 -9.05 6.99
CA ALA A 7 -6.15 -8.09 6.19
C ALA A 7 -6.16 -8.61 4.75
N GLU A 8 -6.95 -7.97 3.89
CA GLU A 8 -7.01 -8.35 2.49
C GLU A 8 -5.64 -8.03 1.88
N VAL A 9 -5.05 -9.04 1.23
CA VAL A 9 -3.75 -8.88 0.58
C VAL A 9 -4.01 -8.47 -0.86
N LEU A 10 -3.54 -7.28 -1.21
CA LEU A 10 -3.76 -6.66 -2.51
C LEU A 10 -2.48 -6.57 -3.32
N GLU A 11 -2.62 -6.72 -4.63
CA GLU A 11 -1.58 -6.40 -5.60
C GLU A 11 -1.58 -4.89 -5.90
N PRO A 12 -0.51 -4.34 -6.49
CA PRO A 12 -0.40 -2.90 -6.76
C PRO A 12 -1.54 -2.37 -7.62
N GLN A 13 -2.00 -3.17 -8.59
CA GLN A 13 -3.13 -2.83 -9.45
C GLN A 13 -4.42 -2.67 -8.64
N ALA A 14 -4.70 -3.59 -7.73
CA ALA A 14 -5.88 -3.54 -6.88
C ALA A 14 -5.83 -2.37 -5.89
N VAL A 15 -4.65 -2.05 -5.35
CA VAL A 15 -4.43 -0.84 -4.54
C VAL A 15 -4.67 0.43 -5.36
N ALA A 16 -4.17 0.47 -6.60
CA ALA A 16 -4.36 1.61 -7.49
C ALA A 16 -5.83 1.86 -7.82
N GLU A 17 -6.58 0.79 -8.11
CA GLU A 17 -8.02 0.84 -8.35
C GLU A 17 -8.78 1.29 -7.09
N TRP A 18 -8.44 0.73 -5.93
CA TRP A 18 -9.07 1.11 -4.67
C TRP A 18 -8.86 2.60 -4.33
N LEU A 19 -7.64 3.10 -4.53
CA LEU A 19 -7.29 4.50 -4.27
C LEU A 19 -7.61 5.44 -5.44
N HIS A 20 -8.08 4.91 -6.58
CA HIS A 20 -8.33 5.65 -7.81
C HIS A 20 -7.11 6.47 -8.28
N ILE A 21 -5.92 5.85 -8.23
CA ILE A 21 -4.64 6.44 -8.65
C ILE A 21 -3.95 5.60 -9.71
N ASP A 22 -2.86 6.10 -10.26
CA ASP A 22 -2.05 5.38 -11.22
C ASP A 22 -1.22 4.26 -10.55
N VAL A 23 -1.23 3.07 -11.14
CA VAL A 23 -0.45 1.92 -10.64
C VAL A 23 1.06 2.18 -10.64
N THR A 24 1.57 3.01 -11.56
CA THR A 24 2.98 3.42 -11.58
C THR A 24 3.34 4.24 -10.35
N TRP A 25 2.41 5.02 -9.79
CA TRP A 25 2.63 5.73 -8.54
C TRP A 25 2.77 4.75 -7.37
N VAL A 26 1.93 3.71 -7.32
CA VAL A 26 2.01 2.66 -6.30
C VAL A 26 3.34 1.93 -6.38
N LEU A 27 3.76 1.54 -7.59
CA LEU A 27 5.06 0.91 -7.83
C LEU A 27 6.24 1.83 -7.46
N ALA A 28 6.15 3.12 -7.75
CA ALA A 28 7.17 4.09 -7.36
C ALA A 28 7.26 4.24 -5.84
N ALA A 29 6.13 4.28 -5.13
CA ALA A 29 6.10 4.34 -3.67
C ALA A 29 6.65 3.06 -3.01
N ILE A 30 6.40 1.89 -3.61
CA ILE A 30 7.04 0.62 -3.20
C ILE A 30 8.56 0.69 -3.43
N ALA A 31 9.00 1.17 -4.61
CA ALA A 31 10.43 1.27 -4.94
C ALA A 31 11.19 2.23 -4.03
N ARG A 32 10.52 3.27 -3.52
CA ARG A 32 11.05 4.21 -2.52
C ARG A 32 11.06 3.64 -1.09
N ALA A 33 10.58 2.41 -0.90
CA ALA A 33 10.35 1.80 0.40
C ALA A 33 9.39 2.61 1.31
N ASP A 34 8.56 3.46 0.70
CA ASP A 34 7.57 4.26 1.43
C ASP A 34 6.36 3.38 1.79
N LEU A 35 5.96 2.45 0.90
CA LEU A 35 4.82 1.55 1.08
C LEU A 35 5.25 0.16 1.63
N PRO A 36 4.66 -0.32 2.74
CA PRO A 36 4.95 -1.63 3.30
C PRO A 36 4.51 -2.78 2.37
N VAL A 37 5.47 -3.63 2.02
CA VAL A 37 5.26 -4.87 1.25
C VAL A 37 5.28 -6.06 2.21
N LEU A 38 4.22 -6.87 2.19
CA LEU A 38 4.12 -8.11 2.97
C LEU A 38 5.02 -9.22 2.43
N GLY A 39 5.26 -9.21 1.12
CA GLY A 39 6.06 -10.19 0.43
C GLY A 39 5.87 -10.09 -1.07
N TYR A 40 6.34 -11.11 -1.78
CA TYR A 40 6.20 -11.21 -3.23
C TYR A 40 5.49 -12.51 -3.56
N ARG A 41 4.61 -12.47 -4.56
CA ARG A 41 4.12 -13.70 -5.21
C ARG A 41 5.27 -14.37 -5.96
N SER A 42 5.07 -15.64 -6.32
CA SER A 42 6.07 -16.45 -7.03
C SER A 42 6.47 -15.91 -8.42
N ASP A 43 5.66 -15.02 -9.00
CA ASP A 43 5.91 -14.30 -10.25
C ASP A 43 6.61 -12.95 -10.03
N GLY A 44 6.94 -12.59 -8.79
CA GLY A 44 7.65 -11.37 -8.43
C GLY A 44 6.76 -10.15 -8.20
N VAL A 45 5.43 -10.31 -8.21
CA VAL A 45 4.50 -9.20 -7.92
C VAL A 45 4.50 -8.89 -6.41
N PRO A 46 4.73 -7.63 -5.99
CA PRO A 46 4.69 -7.27 -4.58
C PRO A 46 3.27 -7.33 -4.04
N LEU A 47 3.12 -7.83 -2.81
CA LEU A 47 1.85 -7.94 -2.11
C LEU A 47 1.79 -6.93 -0.96
N LEU A 48 0.67 -6.24 -0.84
CA LEU A 48 0.43 -5.22 0.18
C LEU A 48 -0.73 -5.63 1.08
N ALA A 49 -0.65 -5.34 2.37
CA ALA A 49 -1.79 -5.52 3.28
C ALA A 49 -2.67 -4.27 3.22
N THR A 50 -3.98 -4.44 3.02
CA THR A 50 -4.92 -3.31 3.05
C THR A 50 -4.80 -2.49 4.34
N ASP A 51 -4.67 -3.12 5.51
CA ASP A 51 -4.50 -2.43 6.79
C ASP A 51 -3.22 -1.60 6.86
N GLU A 52 -2.12 -2.13 6.32
CA GLU A 52 -0.83 -1.42 6.27
C GLU A 52 -0.88 -0.24 5.31
N VAL A 53 -1.54 -0.39 4.15
CA VAL A 53 -1.80 0.72 3.21
C VAL A 53 -2.70 1.77 3.85
N GLN A 54 -3.77 1.37 4.57
CA GLN A 54 -4.62 2.30 5.32
C GLN A 54 -3.84 3.04 6.42
N ALA A 55 -3.02 2.31 7.18
CA ALA A 55 -2.19 2.90 8.22
C ALA A 55 -1.20 3.89 7.61
N TRP A 56 -0.59 3.57 6.47
CA TRP A 56 0.30 4.45 5.73
C TRP A 56 -0.40 5.73 5.25
N LEU A 57 -1.59 5.61 4.65
CA LEU A 57 -2.40 6.77 4.21
C LEU A 57 -2.82 7.69 5.37
N ARG A 58 -2.96 7.14 6.56
CA ARG A 58 -3.28 7.91 7.77
C ARG A 58 -2.06 8.54 8.43
N ARG A 59 -0.83 8.16 8.03
CA ARG A 59 0.36 8.83 8.55
C ARG A 59 0.32 10.27 8.06
N PRO A 60 0.40 11.27 8.94
CA PRO A 60 0.59 12.64 8.50
C PRO A 60 1.90 12.69 7.72
N THR A 61 1.82 12.94 6.42
CA THR A 61 3.00 13.16 5.58
C THR A 61 3.67 14.41 6.13
N LEU A 62 4.80 14.23 6.81
CA LEU A 62 5.60 15.31 7.41
C LEU A 62 6.27 16.21 6.34
N ALA A 63 5.77 16.17 5.11
CA ALA A 63 6.32 16.79 3.91
C ALA A 63 5.37 17.85 3.30
N ASP A 64 4.45 18.40 4.09
CA ASP A 64 3.72 19.64 3.79
C ASP A 64 4.29 20.80 4.65
N ASP A 65 5.62 20.85 4.81
CA ASP A 65 6.35 21.94 5.44
C ASP A 65 7.56 22.29 4.55
N GLU A 66 7.27 22.87 3.39
CA GLU A 66 8.21 23.78 2.74
C GLU A 66 7.47 25.12 2.59
N THR A 67 7.79 26.02 3.51
CA THR A 67 7.46 27.45 3.46
C THR A 67 8.43 28.17 2.52
#